data_AF-A0A3M9XTV7-F1
#
_entry.id   AF-A0A3M9XTV7-F1
#
_cell.length_a   1.000
_cell.length_b   1.000
_cell.length_c   1.000
_cell.angle_alpha   90.00
_cell.angle_beta   90.00
_cell.angle_gamma   90.00
#
_symmetry.space_group_name_H-M   'P 1'
#
loop_
_entity.id
_entity.type
_entity.pdbx_description
1 polymer ?
#
loop_
_entity_poly.entity_id
_entity_poly.type
_entity_poly.pdbx_seq_one_letter_code
_entity_poly.pdbx_strand_id
1 'polypeptide(L)'
;MAANPDAKRETLNLRVKPEDRELIARAATLLGKTRTDFLLDAGRRAAQDALLDRTLFNVSPEDYARFVERLDASPAPNEKLRRMMTTKAPWE
;
A
#
# COMPACT_ATOMS: atom_id res chain seq x y z
N MET A 1 -9.51 -17.94 -8.57
CA MET A 1 -8.16 -17.39 -8.81
C MET A 1 -7.16 -18.43 -8.32
N ALA A 2 -6.73 -19.34 -9.21
CA ALA A 2 -5.85 -20.45 -8.84
C ALA A 2 -4.43 -19.93 -8.63
N ALA A 3 -3.84 -20.20 -7.48
CA ALA A 3 -2.43 -19.91 -7.22
C ALA A 3 -1.58 -20.79 -8.15
N ASN A 4 -0.77 -20.16 -8.99
CA ASN A 4 0.15 -20.85 -9.90
C ASN A 4 1.21 -21.62 -9.06
N PRO A 5 1.27 -22.97 -9.11
CA PRO A 5 2.21 -23.77 -8.31
C PRO A 5 3.67 -23.59 -8.76
N ASP A 6 3.90 -22.99 -9.94
CA ASP A 6 5.22 -22.73 -10.53
C ASP A 6 5.77 -21.32 -10.22
N ALA A 7 5.39 -20.73 -9.10
CA ALA A 7 6.06 -19.53 -8.61
C ALA A 7 7.49 -19.91 -8.17
N LYS A 8 8.46 -19.70 -9.07
CA LYS A 8 9.88 -19.94 -8.82
C LYS A 8 10.29 -19.25 -7.51
N ARG A 9 10.72 -20.02 -6.52
CA ARG A 9 11.20 -19.49 -5.24
C ARG A 9 12.51 -18.75 -5.50
N GLU A 10 12.53 -17.46 -5.26
CA GLU A 10 13.73 -16.64 -5.33
C GLU A 10 14.39 -16.55 -3.95
N THR A 11 15.73 -16.58 -3.92
CA THR A 11 16.49 -16.50 -2.67
C THR A 11 16.68 -15.05 -2.29
N LEU A 12 16.27 -14.70 -1.07
CA LEU A 12 16.46 -13.36 -0.50
C LEU A 12 17.66 -13.38 0.45
N ASN A 13 18.74 -12.72 0.06
CA ASN A 13 19.95 -12.59 0.88
C ASN A 13 19.91 -11.27 1.67
N LEU A 14 19.74 -11.35 2.98
CA LEU A 14 19.77 -10.18 3.88
C LEU A 14 20.95 -10.26 4.85
N ARG A 15 21.59 -9.12 5.09
CA ARG A 15 22.50 -8.91 6.21
C ARG A 15 21.71 -8.34 7.38
N VAL A 16 21.80 -9.00 8.53
CA VAL A 16 21.12 -8.60 9.77
C VAL A 16 22.13 -8.56 10.90
N LYS A 17 21.94 -7.64 11.86
CA LYS A 17 22.76 -7.61 13.06
C LYS A 17 22.45 -8.83 13.94
N PRO A 18 23.41 -9.27 14.78
CA PRO A 18 23.19 -10.40 15.68
C PRO A 18 22.01 -10.18 16.63
N GLU A 19 21.83 -8.96 17.15
CA GLU A 19 20.73 -8.58 18.04
C GLU A 19 19.35 -8.77 17.40
N ASP A 20 19.18 -8.28 16.17
CA ASP A 20 17.93 -8.42 15.40
C ASP A 20 17.66 -9.90 15.07
N ARG A 21 18.70 -10.63 14.70
CA ARG A 21 18.59 -12.07 14.40
C ARG A 21 18.07 -12.86 15.60
N GLU A 22 18.58 -12.58 16.79
CA GLU A 22 18.14 -13.24 18.03
C GLU A 22 16.71 -12.86 18.39
N LEU A 23 16.36 -11.58 18.28
CA LEU A 23 15.00 -11.09 18.52
C LEU A 23 13.98 -11.79 17.59
N ILE A 24 14.28 -11.84 16.29
CA ILE A 24 13.42 -12.48 15.29
C ILE A 24 13.30 -13.98 15.56
N ALA A 25 14.40 -14.66 15.92
CA ALA A 25 14.36 -16.08 16.22
C ALA A 25 13.45 -16.40 17.41
N ARG A 26 13.51 -15.59 18.47
CA ARG A 26 12.61 -15.72 19.63
C ARG A 26 11.15 -15.50 19.24
N ALA A 27 10.86 -14.45 18.49
CA ALA A 27 9.50 -14.15 18.02
C ALA A 27 8.93 -15.29 17.14
N ALA A 28 9.74 -15.83 16.22
CA ALA A 28 9.35 -16.96 15.40
C ALA A 28 9.06 -18.21 16.23
N THR A 29 9.92 -18.50 17.22
CA THR A 29 9.76 -19.64 18.13
C THR A 29 8.46 -19.55 18.95
N LEU A 30 8.16 -18.36 19.49
CA LEU A 30 6.92 -18.13 20.25
C LEU A 30 5.66 -18.35 19.41
N LEU A 31 5.74 -18.14 18.10
CA LEU A 31 4.64 -18.33 17.16
C LEU A 31 4.66 -19.72 16.48
N GLY A 32 5.59 -20.60 16.86
CA GLY A 32 5.73 -21.92 16.26
C GLY A 32 6.13 -21.90 14.77
N LYS A 33 6.75 -20.82 14.31
CA LYS A 33 7.15 -20.62 12.90
C LYS A 33 8.66 -20.73 12.73
N THR A 34 9.09 -21.05 11.51
CA THR A 34 10.50 -20.89 11.17
C THR A 34 10.85 -19.41 11.10
N ARG A 35 12.12 -19.08 11.32
CA ARG A 35 12.61 -17.69 11.19
C ARG A 35 12.31 -17.11 9.81
N THR A 36 12.47 -17.91 8.76
CA THR A 36 12.21 -17.49 7.38
C THR A 36 10.73 -17.20 7.15
N ASP A 37 9.84 -18.09 7.61
CA ASP A 37 8.38 -17.87 7.49
C ASP A 37 7.94 -16.62 8.25
N PHE A 38 8.45 -16.42 9.46
CA PHE A 38 8.16 -15.21 10.24
C PHE A 38 8.60 -13.94 9.51
N LEU A 39 9.83 -13.91 8.98
CA LEU A 39 10.35 -12.76 8.22
C LEU A 39 9.55 -12.50 6.94
N LEU A 40 9.16 -13.55 6.21
CA LEU A 40 8.36 -13.43 4.99
C LEU A 40 6.95 -12.90 5.29
N ASP A 41 6.30 -13.42 6.33
CA ASP A 41 4.96 -12.97 6.74
C ASP A 41 4.99 -11.51 7.20
N ALA A 42 5.97 -11.15 8.02
CA ALA A 42 6.14 -9.78 8.51
C ALA A 42 6.43 -8.81 7.35
N GLY A 43 7.34 -9.19 6.45
CA GLY A 43 7.68 -8.39 5.27
C GLY A 43 6.50 -8.22 4.32
N ARG A 44 5.71 -9.28 4.09
CA ARG A 44 4.49 -9.21 3.28
C ARG A 44 3.47 -8.24 3.88
N ARG A 45 3.23 -8.33 5.18
CA ARG A 45 2.26 -7.47 5.86
C ARG A 45 2.70 -6.00 5.81
N ALA A 46 3.96 -5.73 6.13
CA ALA A 46 4.53 -4.39 6.03
C ALA A 46 4.49 -3.82 4.59
N ALA A 47 4.73 -4.65 3.58
CA ALA A 47 4.62 -4.23 2.18
C ALA A 47 3.17 -3.92 1.78
N GLN A 48 2.20 -4.72 2.24
CA GLN A 48 0.78 -4.48 2.01
C GLN A 48 0.33 -3.18 2.67
N ASP A 49 0.69 -2.97 3.94
CA ASP A 49 0.35 -1.75 4.68
C ASP A 49 0.93 -0.52 3.98
N ALA A 50 2.20 -0.55 3.58
CA ALA A 50 2.84 0.55 2.86
C ALA A 50 2.21 0.85 1.48
N LEU A 51 1.68 -0.16 0.79
CA LEU A 51 0.95 0.02 -0.47
C LEU A 51 -0.47 0.57 -0.24
N LEU A 52 -1.13 0.12 0.84
CA LEU A 52 -2.46 0.57 1.21
C LEU A 52 -2.46 2.01 1.71
N ASP A 53 -1.47 2.42 2.48
CA ASP A 53 -1.27 3.82 2.93
C ASP A 53 -1.19 4.81 1.76
N ARG A 54 -0.84 4.33 0.55
CA ARG A 54 -0.80 5.15 -0.66
C ARG A 54 -2.12 5.24 -1.41
N THR A 55 -3.09 4.38 -1.12
CA THR A 55 -4.39 4.30 -1.82
C THR A 55 -5.58 4.63 -0.92
N LEU A 56 -5.44 4.54 0.40
CA LEU A 56 -6.49 4.78 1.36
C LEU A 56 -6.30 6.14 2.06
N PHE A 57 -7.14 7.12 1.72
CA PHE A 57 -7.21 8.38 2.45
C PHE A 57 -8.13 8.22 3.65
N ASN A 58 -7.57 8.13 4.85
CA ASN A 58 -8.37 8.11 6.08
C ASN A 58 -8.85 9.53 6.39
N VAL A 59 -10.16 9.77 6.33
CA VAL A 59 -10.79 11.07 6.60
C VAL A 59 -11.82 10.93 7.71
N SER A 60 -12.11 12.02 8.42
CA SER A 60 -13.19 12.01 9.41
C SER A 60 -14.54 11.72 8.75
N PRO A 61 -15.54 11.17 9.47
CA PRO A 61 -16.87 10.97 8.92
C PRO A 61 -17.50 12.26 8.35
N GLU A 62 -17.20 13.40 8.97
CA GLU A 62 -17.66 14.73 8.54
C GLU A 62 -17.02 15.14 7.21
N ASP A 63 -15.71 14.93 7.07
CA ASP A 63 -14.99 15.21 5.83
C ASP A 63 -15.42 14.28 4.70
N TYR A 64 -15.70 13.01 5.02
CA TYR A 64 -16.25 12.04 4.07
C TYR A 64 -17.63 12.47 3.57
N ALA A 65 -18.54 12.84 4.47
CA ALA A 65 -19.88 13.32 4.10
C ALA A 65 -19.81 14.57 3.20
N ARG A 66 -18.95 15.53 3.54
CA ARG A 66 -18.70 16.73 2.73
C ARG A 66 -18.10 16.39 1.36
N PHE A 67 -17.25 15.37 1.28
CA PHE A 67 -16.69 14.90 0.02
C PHE A 67 -17.76 14.28 -0.88
N VAL A 68 -18.61 13.41 -0.33
CA VAL A 68 -19.71 12.76 -1.07
C VAL A 68 -20.72 13.80 -1.57
N GLU A 69 -21.11 14.76 -0.72
CA GLU A 69 -22.03 15.85 -1.13
C GLU A 69 -21.49 16.65 -2.32
N ARG A 70 -20.18 16.91 -2.36
CA ARG A 70 -19.53 17.61 -3.49
C ARG A 70 -19.38 16.73 -4.72
N LEU A 71 -19.29 15.41 -4.56
CA LEU A 71 -19.20 14.45 -5.65
C LEU A 71 -20.55 14.30 -6.36
N ASP A 72 -21.64 14.26 -5.60
CA ASP A 72 -23.01 14.13 -6.11
C ASP A 72 -23.58 15.46 -6.63
N ALA A 73 -22.99 16.59 -6.24
CA ALA A 73 -23.37 17.90 -6.77
C ALA A 73 -23.04 18.01 -8.26
N SER A 74 -23.95 18.63 -9.03
CA SER A 74 -23.67 18.96 -10.43
C SER A 74 -22.40 19.82 -10.51
N PRO A 75 -21.47 19.52 -11.44
CA PRO A 75 -20.20 20.23 -11.53
C PRO A 75 -20.48 21.71 -11.78
N ALA A 76 -20.12 22.55 -10.82
CA ALA A 76 -20.25 23.98 -10.96
C ALA A 76 -19.41 24.45 -12.17
N PRO A 77 -19.92 25.38 -12.99
CA PRO A 77 -19.19 25.90 -14.13
C PRO A 77 -17.89 26.56 -13.63
N ASN A 78 -16.76 25.89 -13.83
CA ASN A 78 -15.45 26.40 -13.46
C ASN A 78 -14.73 26.89 -14.73
N GLU A 79 -14.75 28.20 -14.94
CA GLU A 79 -14.12 28.84 -16.10
C GLU A 79 -12.63 28.53 -16.22
N LYS A 80 -11.91 28.41 -15.09
CA LYS A 80 -10.50 28.02 -15.07
C LYS A 80 -10.31 26.57 -15.51
N LEU A 81 -11.17 25.66 -15.07
CA LEU A 81 -11.14 24.26 -15.50
C LEU A 81 -11.47 24.13 -16.99
N ARG A 82 -12.49 24.84 -17.48
CA ARG A 82 -12.81 24.87 -18.92
C ARG A 82 -11.63 25.36 -19.74
N ARG A 83 -11.01 26.48 -19.34
CA ARG A 83 -9.81 27.01 -19.97
C ARG A 83 -8.67 25.98 -19.99
N MET A 84 -8.43 25.29 -18.88
CA MET A 84 -7.43 24.22 -18.77
C MET A 84 -7.73 23.05 -19.72
N MET A 85 -8.97 22.57 -19.77
CA MET A 85 -9.40 21.46 -20.65
C MET A 85 -9.33 21.82 -22.14
N THR A 86 -9.45 23.11 -22.50
CA THR A 86 -9.33 23.59 -23.89
C THR A 86 -7.93 24.08 -24.25
N THR A 87 -7.01 24.14 -23.29
CA THR A 87 -5.63 24.59 -23.56
C THR A 87 -4.88 23.45 -24.24
N LYS A 88 -4.33 23.72 -25.43
CA LYS A 88 -3.51 22.75 -26.17
C LYS A 88 -2.32 22.34 -25.29
N ALA A 89 -2.12 21.05 -25.14
CA ALA A 89 -1.02 20.55 -24.34
C ALA A 89 0.32 20.99 -24.96
N PRO A 90 1.30 21.44 -24.17
CA PRO A 90 2.57 21.98 -24.67
C PRO A 90 3.49 20.93 -25.33
N TRP A 91 3.04 19.68 -25.42
CA TRP A 91 3.77 18.57 -26.06
C TRP A 91 3.12 18.10 -27.38
N GLU A 92 2.19 18.88 -27.95
CA GLU A 92 1.73 18.75 -29.34
C GLU A 92 2.20 19.92 -30.22
#